data_AF-A0A9D8CLJ3-F1
#
_entry.id   AF-A0A9D8CLJ3-F1
#
_cell.length_a   1.000
_cell.length_b   1.000
_cell.length_c   1.000
_cell.angle_alpha   90.00
_cell.angle_beta   90.00
_cell.angle_gamma   90.00
#
_symmetry.space_group_name_H-M   'P 1'
#
loop_
_entity.id
_entity.type
_entity.pdbx_description
1 polymer ?
#
loop_
_entity_poly.entity_id
_entity_poly.type
_entity_poly.pdbx_seq_one_letter_code
_entity_poly.pdbx_strand_id
1 'polypeptide(L)'
;MELASPESVFEIAFAHHVAGRLRQAEELYGQVLQAQPDHVEARHLLGAVAHQSGRHEDAVRLLAIASPWRCGLTWPSPGLACSALR
;
A
#
# COMPACT_ATOMS: atom_id res chain seq x y z
N MET A 1 14.48 17.10 -18.61
CA MET A 1 14.10 15.75 -18.17
C MET A 1 12.63 15.83 -17.84
N GLU A 2 11.80 15.39 -18.80
CA GLU A 2 10.33 15.44 -18.75
C GLU A 2 9.88 14.88 -17.40
N LEU A 3 9.09 15.63 -16.64
CA LEU A 3 8.58 15.19 -15.35
C LEU A 3 7.63 14.03 -15.61
N ALA A 4 8.11 12.79 -15.52
CA ALA A 4 7.28 11.60 -15.59
C ALA A 4 6.19 11.76 -14.51
N SER A 5 4.95 11.96 -14.95
CA SER A 5 3.85 12.14 -14.03
C SER A 5 3.72 10.89 -13.15
N PRO A 6 3.31 11.03 -11.88
CA PRO A 6 3.07 9.87 -11.01
C PRO A 6 2.06 8.89 -11.64
N GLU A 7 1.12 9.37 -12.44
CA GLU A 7 0.25 8.56 -13.31
C GLU A 7 1.04 7.68 -14.30
N SER A 8 2.05 8.23 -14.98
CA SER A 8 2.89 7.46 -15.91
C SER A 8 3.69 6.38 -15.19
N VAL A 9 4.23 6.68 -14.00
CA VAL A 9 4.92 5.68 -13.17
C VAL A 9 3.95 4.60 -12.67
N PHE A 10 2.70 4.98 -12.38
CA PHE A 10 1.63 4.06 -12.01
C PHE A 10 1.29 3.08 -13.14
N GLU A 11 1.17 3.55 -14.39
CA GLU A 11 0.92 2.68 -15.54
C GLU A 11 2.05 1.67 -15.74
N ILE A 12 3.31 2.09 -15.58
CA ILE A 12 4.47 1.19 -15.66
C ILE A 12 4.41 0.16 -14.52
N ALA A 13 4.11 0.59 -13.29
CA ALA A 13 3.95 -0.31 -12.14
C ALA A 13 2.87 -1.37 -12.42
N PHE A 14 1.74 -0.94 -12.98
CA PHE A 14 0.64 -1.82 -13.34
C PHE A 14 1.03 -2.84 -14.42
N ALA A 15 1.77 -2.41 -15.45
CA ALA A 15 2.26 -3.32 -16.48
C ALA A 15 3.23 -4.38 -15.91
N HIS A 16 4.07 -4.00 -14.94
CA HIS A 16 4.92 -4.93 -14.21
C HIS A 16 4.11 -5.89 -13.34
N HIS A 17 3.04 -5.41 -12.69
CA HIS A 17 2.13 -6.25 -11.90
C HIS A 17 1.48 -7.32 -12.77
N VAL A 18 0.86 -6.94 -13.89
CA VAL A 18 0.22 -7.88 -14.82
C VAL A 18 1.21 -8.89 -15.40
N ALA A 19 2.47 -8.49 -15.58
CA ALA A 19 3.53 -9.38 -16.03
C ALA A 19 4.11 -10.31 -14.94
N GLY A 20 3.55 -10.31 -13.72
CA GLY A 20 4.03 -11.11 -12.59
C GLY A 20 5.35 -10.61 -11.99
N ARG A 21 5.85 -9.46 -12.44
CA ARG A 21 7.06 -8.81 -11.93
C ARG A 21 6.72 -7.98 -10.68
N LEU A 22 6.29 -8.70 -9.64
CA LEU A 22 5.74 -8.11 -8.42
C LEU A 22 6.76 -7.22 -7.69
N ARG A 23 8.04 -7.61 -7.67
CA ARG A 23 9.09 -6.83 -7.01
C ARG A 23 9.30 -5.45 -7.66
N GLN A 24 9.31 -5.40 -8.99
CA GLN A 24 9.43 -4.14 -9.73
C GLN A 24 8.16 -3.29 -9.62
N ALA A 25 6.98 -3.92 -9.63
CA ALA A 25 5.71 -3.23 -9.42
C ALA A 25 5.67 -2.55 -8.05
N GLU A 26 6.16 -3.23 -7.01
CA GLU A 26 6.24 -2.71 -5.64
C GLU A 26 7.13 -1.46 -5.56
N GLU A 27 8.34 -1.52 -6.13
CA GLU A 27 9.28 -0.39 -6.17
C GLU A 27 8.66 0.83 -6.87
N LEU A 28 7.95 0.61 -7.97
CA LEU A 28 7.31 1.68 -8.75
C LEU A 28 6.08 2.26 -8.04
N TYR A 29 5.21 1.43 -7.44
CA TYR A 29 4.10 1.92 -6.62
C TYR A 29 4.59 2.72 -5.42
N GLY A 30 5.71 2.33 -4.81
CA GLY A 30 6.38 3.11 -3.77
C GLY A 30 6.79 4.50 -4.25
N GLN A 31 7.35 4.62 -5.47
CA GLN A 31 7.72 5.92 -6.06
C GLN A 31 6.49 6.80 -6.32
N VAL A 32 5.39 6.22 -6.81
CA VAL A 32 4.12 6.93 -6.97
C VAL A 32 3.63 7.49 -5.64
N LEU A 33 3.68 6.70 -4.58
CA LEU A 33 3.28 7.13 -3.23
C LEU A 33 4.23 8.14 -2.59
N GLN A 34 5.51 8.17 -2.97
CA GLN A 34 6.43 9.23 -2.55
C GLN A 34 6.09 10.56 -3.22
N ALA A 35 5.69 10.54 -4.50
CA ALA A 35 5.27 11.73 -5.22
C ALA A 35 3.85 12.18 -4.83
N GLN A 36 2.94 11.23 -4.61
CA GLN A 36 1.55 11.45 -4.21
C GLN A 36 1.16 10.49 -3.08
N PRO A 37 1.39 10.88 -1.82
CA PRO A 37 1.04 10.06 -0.66
C PRO A 37 -0.46 9.77 -0.54
N ASP A 38 -1.31 10.55 -1.19
CA ASP A 38 -2.77 10.40 -1.15
C ASP A 38 -3.33 9.56 -2.32
N HIS A 39 -2.47 8.95 -3.13
CA HIS A 39 -2.90 8.13 -4.26
C HIS A 39 -3.45 6.77 -3.78
N VAL A 40 -4.78 6.71 -3.64
CA VAL A 40 -5.49 5.57 -3.08
C VAL A 40 -5.28 4.31 -3.93
N GLU A 41 -5.38 4.40 -5.25
CA GLU A 41 -5.18 3.26 -6.16
C GLU A 41 -3.77 2.68 -6.05
N ALA A 42 -2.73 3.51 -6.05
CA ALA A 42 -1.35 3.05 -5.90
C ALA A 42 -1.13 2.32 -4.57
N ARG A 43 -1.73 2.82 -3.47
CA ARG A 43 -1.66 2.17 -2.16
C ARG A 43 -2.41 0.84 -2.13
N HIS A 44 -3.60 0.78 -2.74
CA HIS A 44 -4.40 -0.44 -2.81
C HIS A 44 -3.69 -1.53 -3.63
N LEU A 45 -3.13 -1.16 -4.80
CA LEU A 45 -2.39 -2.09 -5.65
C LEU A 45 -1.07 -2.53 -5.03
N LEU A 46 -0.36 -1.65 -4.31
CA LEU A 46 0.81 -2.04 -3.53
C LEU A 46 0.48 -3.13 -2.49
N GLY A 47 -0.65 -3.00 -1.79
CA GLY A 47 -1.18 -4.03 -0.89
C GLY A 47 -1.50 -5.34 -1.61
N ALA A 48 -2.11 -5.26 -2.79
CA ALA A 48 -2.41 -6.42 -3.62
C ALA A 48 -1.14 -7.13 -4.14
N VAL A 49 -0.10 -6.38 -4.53
CA VAL A 49 1.22 -6.90 -4.94
C VAL A 49 1.92 -7.60 -3.77
N ALA A 50 1.89 -7.02 -2.57
CA ALA A 50 2.46 -7.64 -1.38
C ALA A 50 1.76 -8.97 -1.05
N HIS A 51 0.43 -9.03 -1.23
CA HIS A 51 -0.34 -10.25 -1.04
C HIS A 51 0.02 -11.33 -2.09
N GLN A 52 0.12 -10.95 -3.35
CA GLN A 52 0.48 -11.85 -4.46
C GLN A 52 1.93 -12.35 -4.36
N SER A 53 2.81 -11.59 -3.73
CA SER A 53 4.23 -11.97 -3.53
C SER A 53 4.43 -12.99 -2.42
N GLY A 54 3.36 -13.49 -1.78
CA GLY A 54 3.44 -14.41 -0.65
C GLY A 54 3.90 -13.75 0.66
N ARG A 55 4.12 -12.43 0.67
CA ARG A 55 4.42 -11.64 1.88
C ARG A 55 3.12 -11.19 2.55
N HIS A 56 2.31 -12.17 2.96
CA HIS A 56 0.98 -11.92 3.53
C HIS A 56 1.00 -10.99 4.75
N GLU A 57 2.05 -11.01 5.57
CA GLU A 57 2.16 -10.14 6.75
C GLU A 57 2.36 -8.65 6.40
N ASP A 58 3.10 -8.34 5.32
CA ASP A 58 3.31 -6.96 4.85
C ASP A 58 2.05 -6.43 4.14
N ALA A 59 1.37 -7.30 3.41
CA ALA A 59 0.13 -6.97 2.69
C ALA A 59 -0.97 -6.50 3.62
N VAL A 60 -1.15 -7.19 4.76
CA VAL A 60 -2.15 -6.82 5.77
C VAL A 60 -1.83 -5.45 6.38
N ARG A 61 -0.55 -5.15 6.65
CA ARG A 61 -0.17 -3.82 7.16
C ARG A 61 -0.48 -2.73 6.16
N LEU A 62 -0.05 -2.88 4.90
CA LEU A 62 -0.24 -1.87 3.84
C LEU A 62 -1.72 -1.63 3.50
N LEU A 63 -2.53 -2.70 3.46
CA LEU A 63 -3.98 -2.61 3.27
C LEU A 63 -4.68 -1.98 4.49
N ALA A 64 -4.21 -2.25 5.71
CA ALA A 64 -4.77 -1.66 6.93
C ALA A 64 -4.56 -0.14 7.01
N ILE A 65 -3.42 0.38 6.52
CA ILE A 65 -3.17 1.85 6.49
C ILE A 65 -3.98 2.56 5.41
N ALA A 66 -4.39 1.85 4.35
CA ALA A 66 -5.18 2.41 3.26
C ALA A 66 -6.65 2.64 3.63
N SER A 67 -7.15 1.93 4.64
CA SER A 67 -8.50 2.14 5.15
C SER A 67 -8.49 3.27 6.20
N PRO A 68 -9.33 4.31 6.09
CA PRO A 68 -9.47 5.31 7.12
C PRO A 68 -10.31 4.75 8.28
N TRP A 69 -9.92 3.61 8.84
CA TRP A 69 -10.38 3.23 10.17
C TRP A 69 -9.54 4.02 11.17
N ARG A 70 -9.83 5.32 11.23
CA ARG A 70 -9.55 6.16 12.39
C ARG A 70 -10.53 5.79 13.49
N CYS A 71 -10.56 4.53 13.89
CA CYS A 71 -11.35 4.04 15.01
C CYS A 71 -10.52 2.94 15.68
N GLY A 72 -10.12 3.20 16.93
CA GLY A 72 -9.26 2.35 17.71
C GLY A 72 -9.88 0.98 18.01
N LEU A 73 -9.73 0.05 17.09
CA LEU A 73 -10.02 -1.37 17.28
C LEU A 73 -8.87 -2.20 16.69
N THR A 74 -7.82 -2.28 17.50
CA THR A 74 -7.06 -3.50 17.82
C THR A 74 -6.82 -4.52 16.70
N TRP A 75 -5.55 -4.59 16.27
CA TRP A 75 -4.88 -5.81 15.78
C TRP A 75 -5.23 -7.04 16.64
N PRO A 76 -5.26 -8.27 16.10
CA PRO A 76 -5.56 -9.49 16.86
C PRO A 76 -4.46 -9.76 17.90
N SER A 77 -4.60 -9.12 19.06
CA SER A 77 -4.00 -9.48 20.33
C SER A 77 -4.96 -8.96 21.40
N PRO A 78 -5.68 -9.84 22.13
CA PRO A 78 -6.78 -9.46 23.02
C PRO A 78 -6.23 -8.94 24.36
N GLY A 79 -5.39 -7.91 24.32
CA GLY A 79 -4.52 -7.59 25.45
C GLY A 79 -4.65 -6.21 26.06
N LEU A 80 -4.93 -5.15 25.29
CA LEU A 80 -4.73 -3.79 25.80
C LEU A 80 -5.91 -2.90 25.42
N ALA A 81 -6.82 -2.80 26.38
CA ALA A 81 -7.97 -1.92 26.39
C ALA A 81 -7.54 -0.45 26.29
N CYS A 82 -8.36 0.29 25.55
CA CYS A 82 -8.33 1.73 25.43
C CYS A 82 -8.56 2.39 26.81
N SER A 83 -7.49 2.80 27.49
CA SER A 83 -7.56 3.66 28.68
C SER A 83 -6.92 5.01 28.38
N ALA A 84 -7.74 5.97 27.93
CA ALA A 84 -7.66 7.40 28.29
C ALA A 84 -8.34 8.26 27.21
N LEU A 85 -9.66 8.45 27.33
CA LEU A 85 -10.25 9.75 27.04
C LEU A 85 -10.30 10.50 28.38
N ARG A 86 -9.54 11.58 28.51
CA ARG A 86 -9.82 12.67 29.45
C ARG A 86 -9.65 13.98 28.70
#